data_AF-A0A8J6YAK9-F1
#
_entry.id   AF-A0A8J6YAK9-F1
#
_cell.length_a   1.000
_cell.length_b   1.000
_cell.length_c   1.000
_cell.angle_alpha   90.00
_cell.angle_beta   90.00
_cell.angle_gamma   90.00
#
_symmetry.space_group_name_H-M   'P 1'
#
loop_
_entity.id
_entity.type
_entity.pdbx_description
1 polymer ?
#
loop_
_entity_poly.entity_id
_entity_poly.type
_entity_poly.pdbx_seq_one_letter_code
_entity_poly.pdbx_strand_id
1 'polypeptide(L)'
;MNCLEFRELLGSYLEESLEEERRRMFRRHLRECASCRERAVSEDPTLLFSAAPETPVSEADIEACAAVVTAQIKQQRLARSLSRRRRPWLAAAAAVMIMIAGGLSWKAMRGGVETSIPATAEIISHDDVRPPPPTVEVEMAGEEVRVYQFAADEDDDTAVYFIVNPAMEL
;
A
#
# COMPACT_ATOMS: atom_id res chain seq x y z
N MET A 1 -23.80 -34.03 12.39
CA MET A 1 -24.16 -33.88 10.97
C MET A 1 -23.33 -34.86 10.16
N ASN A 2 -23.97 -35.51 9.19
CA ASN A 2 -23.31 -36.43 8.26
C ASN A 2 -23.03 -35.73 6.91
N CYS A 3 -22.30 -36.39 6.01
CA CYS A 3 -21.93 -35.79 4.72
C CYS A 3 -23.12 -35.56 3.78
N LEU A 4 -24.21 -36.33 3.88
CA LEU A 4 -25.40 -36.12 3.04
C LEU A 4 -26.10 -34.82 3.42
N GLU A 5 -26.38 -34.67 4.71
CA GLU A 5 -26.99 -33.49 5.32
C GLU A 5 -26.15 -32.23 5.06
N PHE A 6 -24.82 -32.32 5.10
CA PHE A 6 -23.91 -31.24 4.70
C PHE A 6 -24.19 -30.72 3.29
N ARG A 7 -24.34 -31.63 2.31
CA ARG A 7 -24.53 -31.24 0.90
C ARG A 7 -25.88 -30.56 0.69
N GLU A 8 -26.91 -31.04 1.37
CA GLU A 8 -28.25 -30.44 1.28
C GLU A 8 -28.27 -29.02 1.86
N LEU A 9 -27.49 -28.77 2.92
CA LEU A 9 -27.44 -27.47 3.59
C LEU A 9 -26.43 -26.49 2.96
N LEU A 10 -25.58 -26.92 2.02
CA LEU A 10 -24.53 -26.07 1.44
C LEU A 10 -25.10 -24.84 0.72
N GLY A 11 -26.15 -25.03 -0.10
CA GLY A 11 -26.82 -23.90 -0.77
C GLY A 11 -27.39 -22.89 0.23
N SER A 12 -28.12 -23.38 1.24
CA SER A 12 -28.66 -22.51 2.30
C SER A 12 -27.58 -21.84 3.16
N TYR A 13 -26.41 -22.47 3.32
CA TYR A 13 -25.27 -21.83 4.00
C TYR A 13 -24.75 -20.66 3.18
N LEU A 14 -24.55 -20.85 1.87
CA LEU A 14 -24.06 -19.83 0.95
C LEU A 14 -25.04 -18.66 0.79
N GLU A 15 -26.34 -18.93 0.87
CA GLU A 15 -27.41 -17.92 0.88
C GLU A 15 -27.61 -17.26 2.25
N GLU A 16 -26.77 -17.58 3.24
CA GLU A 16 -26.86 -17.10 4.63
C GLU A 16 -28.20 -17.39 5.33
N SER A 17 -29.02 -18.31 4.81
CA SER A 17 -30.38 -18.60 5.27
C SER A 17 -30.46 -19.65 6.38
N LEU A 18 -29.33 -20.27 6.75
CA LEU A 18 -29.28 -21.22 7.86
C LEU A 18 -29.43 -20.57 9.23
N GLU A 19 -30.22 -21.21 10.09
CA GLU A 19 -30.28 -20.91 11.52
C GLU A 19 -28.93 -21.12 12.21
N GLU A 20 -28.68 -20.37 13.29
CA GLU A 20 -27.37 -20.31 13.95
C GLU A 20 -26.88 -21.67 14.47
N GLU A 21 -27.76 -22.51 15.02
CA GLU A 21 -27.38 -23.86 15.47
C GLU A 21 -26.93 -24.74 14.30
N ARG A 22 -27.67 -24.72 13.19
CA ARG A 22 -27.31 -25.46 11.98
C ARG A 22 -26.02 -24.94 11.37
N ARG A 23 -25.83 -23.62 11.36
CA ARG A 23 -24.59 -22.98 10.91
C ARG A 23 -23.37 -23.44 11.73
N ARG A 24 -23.49 -23.52 13.06
CA ARG A 24 -22.43 -24.05 13.93
C ARG A 24 -22.13 -25.52 13.64
N MET A 25 -23.16 -26.35 13.51
CA MET A 25 -22.98 -27.76 13.16
C MET A 25 -22.33 -27.94 11.78
N PHE A 26 -22.69 -27.10 10.82
CA PHE A 26 -22.13 -27.06 9.48
C PHE A 26 -20.63 -26.73 9.50
N ARG A 27 -20.26 -25.62 10.15
CA ARG A 27 -18.84 -25.21 10.29
C ARG A 27 -18.00 -26.23 11.04
N ARG A 28 -18.57 -26.91 12.05
CA ARG A 28 -17.88 -28.01 12.74
C ARG A 28 -17.58 -29.17 11.79
N HIS A 29 -18.58 -29.63 11.02
CA HIS A 29 -18.38 -30.70 10.05
C HIS A 29 -17.36 -30.31 8.97
N LEU A 30 -17.39 -29.07 8.48
CA LEU A 30 -16.43 -28.55 7.51
C LEU A 30 -14.98 -28.60 8.03
N ARG A 31 -14.79 -28.37 9.34
CA ARG A 31 -13.49 -28.48 10.02
C ARG A 31 -13.01 -29.92 10.20
N GLU A 32 -13.93 -30.85 10.42
CA GLU A 32 -13.63 -32.25 10.75
C GLU A 32 -13.51 -33.15 9.50
N CYS A 33 -14.21 -32.83 8.41
CA CYS A 33 -14.30 -33.68 7.22
C CYS A 33 -13.51 -33.10 6.05
N ALA A 34 -12.38 -33.72 5.70
CA ALA A 34 -11.54 -33.29 4.58
C ALA A 34 -12.28 -33.32 3.23
N SER A 35 -13.04 -34.38 2.94
CA SER A 35 -13.75 -34.52 1.66
C SER A 35 -14.86 -33.48 1.47
N CYS A 36 -15.61 -33.15 2.53
CA CYS A 36 -16.62 -32.10 2.45
C CYS A 36 -15.98 -30.72 2.30
N ARG A 37 -14.82 -30.49 2.94
CA ARG A 37 -14.06 -29.24 2.82
C ARG A 37 -13.55 -29.01 1.41
N GLU A 38 -12.92 -30.01 0.80
CA GLU A 38 -12.43 -29.92 -0.58
C GLU A 38 -13.56 -29.60 -1.55
N ARG A 39 -14.69 -30.30 -1.39
CA ARG A 39 -15.88 -30.06 -2.20
C ARG A 39 -16.47 -28.66 -1.98
N ALA A 40 -16.54 -28.21 -0.73
CA ALA A 40 -17.03 -26.88 -0.40
C ALA A 40 -16.14 -25.79 -1.00
N VAL A 41 -14.81 -25.92 -0.92
CA VAL A 41 -13.86 -24.98 -1.51
C VAL A 41 -13.96 -24.96 -3.05
N SER A 42 -14.29 -26.09 -3.67
CA SER A 42 -14.54 -26.14 -5.11
C SER A 42 -15.83 -25.43 -5.53
N GLU A 43 -16.82 -25.35 -4.63
CA GLU A 43 -18.07 -24.60 -4.87
C GLU A 43 -17.91 -23.11 -4.52
N ASP A 44 -17.24 -22.79 -3.41
CA ASP A 44 -16.92 -21.42 -2.98
C ASP A 44 -15.54 -21.38 -2.25
N PRO A 45 -14.51 -20.76 -2.85
CA PRO A 45 -13.18 -20.65 -2.25
C PRO A 45 -13.14 -19.91 -0.92
N THR A 46 -14.11 -19.02 -0.63
CA THR A 46 -14.16 -18.28 0.64
C THR A 46 -14.43 -19.19 1.83
N LEU A 47 -15.02 -20.37 1.59
CA LEU A 47 -15.26 -21.37 2.64
C LEU A 47 -13.98 -21.94 3.25
N LEU A 48 -12.82 -21.74 2.60
CA LEU A 48 -11.52 -22.05 3.19
C LEU A 48 -11.30 -21.32 4.52
N PHE A 49 -11.76 -20.08 4.63
CA PHE A 49 -11.68 -19.30 5.87
C PHE A 49 -12.69 -19.75 6.93
N SER A 50 -13.84 -20.26 6.51
CA SER A 50 -14.86 -20.77 7.43
C SER A 50 -14.47 -22.08 8.11
N ALA A 51 -13.50 -22.81 7.55
CA ALA A 51 -12.88 -23.99 8.13
C ALA A 51 -11.69 -23.66 9.05
N ALA A 52 -11.32 -22.39 9.20
CA ALA A 52 -10.30 -22.00 10.15
C ALA A 52 -10.79 -22.26 11.58
N PRO A 53 -9.93 -22.73 12.50
CA PRO A 53 -10.29 -22.81 13.90
C PRO A 53 -10.62 -21.40 14.41
N GLU A 54 -11.76 -21.28 15.12
CA GLU A 54 -12.07 -20.09 15.90
C GLU A 54 -11.07 -20.04 17.05
N THR A 55 -9.96 -19.32 16.86
CA THR A 55 -9.05 -18.97 17.95
C THR A 55 -9.75 -17.94 18.83
N PRO A 56 -9.99 -18.24 20.12
CA PRO A 56 -10.54 -17.25 21.03
C PRO A 56 -9.53 -16.12 21.16
N VAL A 57 -9.88 -14.94 20.66
CA VAL A 57 -9.05 -13.74 20.81
C VAL A 57 -9.22 -13.22 22.23
N SER A 58 -8.13 -13.08 22.98
CA SER A 58 -8.21 -12.54 24.33
C SER A 58 -8.41 -11.02 24.29
N GLU A 59 -9.07 -10.47 25.31
CA GLU A 59 -9.24 -9.01 25.43
C GLU A 59 -7.87 -8.29 25.49
N ALA A 60 -6.86 -8.93 26.10
CA ALA A 60 -5.49 -8.43 26.14
C ALA A 60 -4.86 -8.35 24.74
N ASP A 61 -5.12 -9.31 23.84
CA ASP A 61 -4.61 -9.28 22.46
C ASP A 61 -5.24 -8.13 21.66
N ILE A 62 -6.53 -7.86 21.90
CA ILE A 62 -7.24 -6.75 21.27
C ILE A 62 -6.65 -5.41 21.75
N GLU A 63 -6.46 -5.26 23.05
CA GLU A 63 -5.88 -4.04 23.63
C GLU A 63 -4.44 -3.81 23.14
N ALA A 64 -3.62 -4.87 23.11
CA ALA A 64 -2.26 -4.80 22.61
C ALA A 64 -2.22 -4.37 21.13
N CYS A 65 -3.07 -4.95 20.28
CA CYS A 65 -3.20 -4.58 18.89
C CYS A 65 -3.64 -3.11 18.75
N ALA A 66 -4.67 -2.70 19.48
CA ALA A 66 -5.17 -1.33 19.46
C ALA A 66 -4.10 -0.32 19.91
N ALA A 67 -3.31 -0.66 20.92
CA ALA A 67 -2.20 0.18 21.39
C ALA A 67 -1.12 0.36 20.32
N VAL A 68 -0.71 -0.73 19.65
CA VAL A 68 0.29 -0.69 18.57
C VAL A 68 -0.21 0.16 17.40
N VAL A 69 -1.42 -0.10 16.92
CA VAL A 69 -2.01 0.65 15.80
C VAL A 69 -2.15 2.14 16.14
N THR A 70 -2.64 2.46 17.34
CA THR A 70 -2.81 3.84 17.79
C THR A 70 -1.47 4.56 17.92
N ALA A 71 -0.44 3.88 18.43
CA ALA A 71 0.91 4.43 18.52
C ALA A 71 1.49 4.73 17.14
N GLN A 72 1.34 3.82 16.18
CA GLN A 72 1.80 4.00 14.80
C GLN A 72 1.09 5.17 14.11
N ILE A 73 -0.23 5.28 14.25
CA ILE A 73 -1.00 6.41 13.70
C ILE A 73 -0.52 7.74 14.30
N LYS A 74 -0.30 7.79 15.61
CA LYS A 74 0.24 8.99 16.29
C LYS A 74 1.63 9.36 15.76
N GLN A 75 2.52 8.38 15.59
CA GLN A 75 3.86 8.61 15.04
C GLN A 75 3.81 9.14 13.60
N GLN A 76 2.98 8.55 12.74
CA GLN A 76 2.81 9.02 11.36
C GLN A 76 2.26 10.45 11.31
N ARG A 77 1.28 10.78 12.16
CA ARG A 77 0.74 12.15 12.27
C ARG A 77 1.81 13.15 12.71
N LEU A 78 2.65 12.78 13.69
CA LEU A 78 3.76 13.62 14.14
C LEU A 78 4.81 13.82 13.03
N ALA A 79 5.18 12.77 12.31
CA ALA A 79 6.12 12.88 11.19
C ALA A 79 5.58 13.80 10.07
N ARG A 80 4.28 13.69 9.75
CA ARG A 80 3.60 14.57 8.78
C ARG A 80 3.53 16.02 9.26
N SER A 81 3.26 16.27 10.54
CA SER A 81 3.19 17.64 11.06
C SER A 81 4.56 18.31 11.10
N LEU A 82 5.61 17.57 11.49
CA LEU A 82 6.98 18.07 11.52
C LEU A 82 7.52 18.39 10.12
N SER A 83 7.25 17.53 9.13
CA SER A 83 7.65 17.79 7.74
C SER A 83 6.93 19.00 7.16
N ARG A 84 5.61 19.14 7.37
CA ARG A 84 4.87 20.36 6.96
C ARG A 84 5.40 21.63 7.62
N ARG A 85 5.76 21.57 8.90
CA ARG A 85 6.29 22.75 9.63
C ARG A 85 7.69 23.17 9.19
N ARG A 86 8.52 22.23 8.71
CA ARG A 86 9.88 22.51 8.20
C ARG A 86 9.89 23.04 6.76
N ARG A 87 8.88 22.73 5.94
CA ARG A 87 8.76 23.22 4.55
C ARG A 87 8.95 24.73 4.38
N PRO A 88 8.26 25.63 5.13
CA PRO A 88 8.43 27.07 4.94
C PRO A 88 9.83 27.55 5.36
N TRP A 89 10.44 26.91 6.36
CA TRP A 89 11.78 27.29 6.83
C TRP A 89 12.87 26.86 5.83
N LEU A 90 12.72 25.70 5.20
CA LEU A 90 13.58 25.26 4.11
C LEU A 90 13.42 26.14 2.87
N ALA A 91 12.20 26.54 2.52
CA ALA A 91 11.94 27.47 1.43
C ALA A 91 12.56 28.86 1.70
N ALA A 92 12.46 29.36 2.93
CA ALA A 92 13.10 30.61 3.34
C ALA A 92 14.63 30.53 3.26
N ALA A 93 15.23 29.43 3.74
CA ALA A 93 16.68 29.21 3.65
C ALA A 93 17.16 29.16 2.18
N ALA A 94 16.41 28.50 1.29
CA ALA A 94 16.69 28.48 -0.13
C ALA A 94 16.63 29.89 -0.76
N ALA A 95 15.61 30.68 -0.42
CA ALA A 95 15.47 32.05 -0.90
C ALA A 95 16.62 32.96 -0.45
N VAL A 96 17.09 32.81 0.80
CA VAL A 96 18.26 33.55 1.31
C VAL A 96 19.53 33.16 0.53
N MET A 97 19.74 31.87 0.28
CA MET A 97 20.89 31.41 -0.52
C MET A 97 20.84 31.96 -1.95
N ILE A 98 19.67 32.00 -2.58
CA ILE A 98 19.48 32.60 -3.91
C ILE A 98 19.79 34.11 -3.88
N MET A 99 19.33 34.84 -2.84
CA MET A 99 19.61 36.27 -2.68
C MET A 99 21.09 36.55 -2.46
N ILE A 100 21.78 35.72 -1.66
CA ILE A 100 23.22 35.85 -1.43
C ILE A 100 23.99 35.55 -2.73
N ALA A 101 23.66 34.46 -3.42
CA ALA A 101 24.29 34.10 -4.69
C ALA A 101 24.04 35.16 -5.77
N GLY A 102 22.80 35.63 -5.91
CA GLY A 102 22.43 36.70 -6.83
C GLY A 102 23.12 38.03 -6.50
N GLY A 103 23.22 38.39 -5.21
CA GLY A 103 23.91 39.58 -4.75
C GLY A 103 25.43 39.53 -4.99
N LEU A 104 26.06 38.37 -4.78
CA LEU A 104 27.47 38.15 -5.09
C LEU A 104 27.73 38.23 -6.60
N SER A 105 26.90 37.60 -7.43
CA SER A 105 26.99 37.68 -8.89
C SER A 105 26.80 39.11 -9.40
N TRP A 106 25.84 39.85 -8.87
CA TRP A 106 25.61 41.26 -9.24
C TRP A 106 26.77 42.16 -8.83
N LYS A 107 27.37 41.93 -7.65
CA LYS A 107 28.55 42.66 -7.18
C LYS A 107 29.78 42.35 -8.04
N ALA A 108 29.96 41.11 -8.47
CA ALA A 108 31.01 40.73 -9.41
C ALA A 108 30.81 41.36 -10.81
N MET A 109 29.56 41.54 -11.25
CA MET A 109 29.24 42.19 -12.52
C MET A 109 29.49 43.72 -12.50
N ARG A 110 29.30 44.38 -11.34
CA ARG A 110 29.50 45.84 -11.17
C ARG A 110 30.93 46.22 -10.77
N GLY A 111 31.61 45.39 -10.01
CA GLY A 111 33.02 45.56 -9.69
C GLY A 111 33.83 44.85 -10.76
N GLY A 112 34.13 45.56 -11.86
CA GLY A 112 34.93 45.02 -12.96
C GLY A 112 36.18 44.31 -12.46
N VAL A 113 36.11 42.99 -12.41
CA VAL A 113 37.27 42.11 -12.45
C VAL A 113 37.16 41.44 -13.80
N GLU A 114 38.07 41.80 -14.68
CA GLU A 114 38.39 41.02 -15.88
C GLU A 114 38.92 39.66 -15.41
N THR A 115 38.01 38.76 -15.01
CA THR A 115 38.33 37.34 -14.93
C THR A 115 37.93 36.76 -16.28
N SER A 116 38.88 36.71 -17.20
CA SER A 116 38.80 35.84 -18.37
C SER A 116 38.59 34.41 -17.88
N ILE A 117 37.39 33.87 -18.11
CA ILE A 117 37.14 32.44 -18.03
C ILE A 117 37.29 31.90 -19.45
N PRO A 118 38.18 30.92 -19.70
CA PRO A 118 38.28 30.30 -21.00
C PRO A 118 37.00 29.52 -21.30
N ALA A 119 36.54 29.65 -22.54
CA ALA A 119 35.45 28.88 -23.10
C ALA A 119 35.76 27.38 -23.01
N THR A 120 34.91 26.63 -22.29
CA THR A 120 34.44 25.28 -22.62
C THR A 120 33.56 24.76 -21.49
N ALA A 121 32.26 24.62 -21.75
CA ALA A 121 31.41 23.49 -21.34
C ALA A 121 29.96 23.81 -21.72
N GLU A 122 29.63 23.43 -22.95
CA GLU A 122 28.40 22.72 -23.32
C GLU A 122 27.16 22.98 -22.43
N ILE A 123 26.25 23.81 -22.95
CA ILE A 123 24.87 23.89 -22.47
C ILE A 123 24.20 22.57 -22.86
N ILE A 124 24.21 21.59 -21.96
CA ILE A 124 23.21 20.53 -21.99
C ILE A 124 21.93 21.16 -21.47
N SER A 125 21.00 21.37 -22.39
CA SER A 125 19.60 21.64 -22.09
C SER A 125 19.12 20.63 -21.05
N HIS A 126 18.93 21.05 -19.80
CA HIS A 126 18.10 20.31 -18.87
C HIS A 126 16.67 20.52 -19.34
N ASP A 127 16.26 19.61 -20.22
CA ASP A 127 14.87 19.28 -20.45
C ASP A 127 14.20 19.01 -19.08
N ASP A 128 12.91 19.30 -19.03
CA ASP A 128 12.05 19.25 -17.87
C ASP A 128 12.06 17.82 -17.26
N VAL A 129 12.99 17.54 -16.33
CA VAL A 129 13.01 16.26 -15.60
C VAL A 129 11.94 16.34 -14.52
N ARG A 130 10.70 16.10 -14.94
CA ARG A 130 9.62 15.63 -14.08
C ARG A 130 10.17 14.37 -13.39
N PRO A 131 10.32 14.34 -12.05
CA PRO A 131 10.78 13.12 -11.39
C PRO A 131 9.81 12.00 -11.76
N PRO A 132 10.28 10.84 -12.27
CA PRO A 132 9.39 9.73 -12.55
C PRO A 132 8.62 9.39 -11.27
N PRO A 133 7.34 9.00 -11.37
CA PRO A 133 6.56 8.61 -10.21
C PRO A 133 7.35 7.55 -9.43
N PRO A 134 7.38 7.62 -8.09
CA PRO A 134 8.15 6.70 -7.27
C PRO A 134 7.67 5.27 -7.55
N THR A 135 8.47 4.53 -8.32
CA THR A 135 8.25 3.13 -8.66
C THR A 135 8.95 2.32 -7.57
N VAL A 136 8.15 1.65 -6.75
CA VAL A 136 8.66 0.67 -5.79
C VAL A 136 8.52 -0.69 -6.46
N GLU A 137 9.56 -1.13 -7.16
CA GLU A 137 9.69 -2.53 -7.57
C GLU A 137 10.11 -3.35 -6.35
N VAL A 138 9.17 -4.08 -5.76
CA VAL A 138 9.47 -5.06 -4.72
C VAL A 138 9.81 -6.37 -5.42
N GLU A 139 11.10 -6.70 -5.50
CA GLU A 139 11.57 -8.00 -5.99
C GLU A 139 11.23 -9.06 -4.94
N MET A 140 10.08 -9.72 -5.12
CA MET A 140 9.68 -10.88 -4.32
C MET A 140 10.24 -12.13 -4.99
N ALA A 141 11.04 -12.90 -4.26
CA ALA A 141 11.53 -14.19 -4.73
C ALA A 141 10.36 -15.19 -4.87
N GLY A 142 9.83 -15.33 -6.09
CA GLY A 142 8.85 -16.35 -6.45
C GLY A 142 7.83 -15.90 -7.50
N GLU A 143 7.97 -16.45 -8.71
CA GLU A 143 7.02 -16.53 -9.86
C GLU A 143 6.06 -15.35 -10.13
N GLU A 144 6.52 -14.49 -11.07
CA GLU A 144 5.80 -13.68 -12.07
C GLU A 144 4.44 -13.05 -11.68
N VAL A 145 4.45 -12.07 -10.77
CA VAL A 145 3.34 -11.11 -10.59
C VAL A 145 3.79 -9.73 -11.07
N ARG A 146 3.01 -9.10 -11.96
CA ARG A 146 3.29 -7.75 -12.49
C ARG A 146 2.31 -6.75 -11.85
N VAL A 147 2.84 -5.70 -11.23
CA VAL A 147 2.05 -4.62 -10.62
C VAL A 147 2.20 -3.36 -11.47
N TYR A 148 1.08 -2.82 -11.95
CA TYR A 148 1.05 -1.55 -12.68
C TYR A 148 0.45 -0.46 -11.79
N GLN A 149 1.13 0.68 -11.70
CA GLN A 149 0.64 1.88 -11.03
C GLN A 149 0.38 2.96 -12.08
N PHE A 150 -0.86 3.44 -12.17
CA PHE A 150 -1.20 4.62 -12.96
C PHE A 150 -1.60 5.74 -12.00
N ALA A 151 -0.92 6.88 -12.07
CA ALA A 151 -1.42 8.11 -11.49
C ALA A 151 -2.49 8.64 -12.44
N ALA A 152 -3.74 8.76 -11.98
CA ALA A 152 -4.74 9.49 -12.73
C ALA A 152 -4.35 10.97 -12.70
N ASP A 153 -4.23 11.61 -13.87
CA ASP A 153 -3.70 12.97 -14.07
C ASP A 153 -4.47 14.09 -13.29
N GLU A 154 -5.52 13.76 -12.55
CA GLU A 154 -6.40 14.72 -11.87
C GLU A 154 -6.47 14.58 -10.35
N ASP A 155 -5.86 13.56 -9.72
CA ASP A 155 -5.94 13.39 -8.26
C ASP A 155 -4.70 12.71 -7.64
N ASP A 156 -3.82 13.51 -7.02
CA ASP A 156 -2.58 13.06 -6.34
C ASP A 156 -2.85 12.14 -5.13
N ASP A 157 -4.10 12.06 -4.65
CA ASP A 157 -4.48 11.29 -3.46
C ASP A 157 -5.03 9.88 -3.77
N THR A 158 -5.22 9.50 -5.05
CA THR A 158 -5.78 8.19 -5.44
C THR A 158 -4.77 7.36 -6.24
N ALA A 159 -4.18 6.34 -5.59
CA ALA A 159 -3.40 5.31 -6.26
C ALA A 159 -4.23 4.02 -6.39
N VAL A 160 -4.45 3.57 -7.63
CA VAL A 160 -5.11 2.30 -7.93
C VAL A 160 -4.05 1.23 -8.20
N TYR A 161 -4.14 0.09 -7.51
CA TYR A 161 -3.23 -1.05 -7.67
C TYR A 161 -3.96 -2.20 -8.37
N PHE A 162 -3.41 -2.68 -9.49
CA PHE A 162 -3.85 -3.92 -10.13
C PHE A 162 -2.82 -5.01 -9.89
N ILE A 163 -3.27 -6.14 -9.33
CA ILE A 163 -2.47 -7.36 -9.18
C ILE A 163 -2.97 -8.33 -10.23
N VAL A 164 -2.20 -8.52 -11.30
CA VAL A 164 -2.50 -9.50 -12.33
C VAL A 164 -1.69 -10.76 -12.04
N ASN A 165 -2.40 -11.85 -11.75
CA ASN A 165 -1.81 -13.18 -11.65
C ASN A 165 -1.96 -13.88 -13.00
N PRO A 166 -0.88 -14.16 -13.74
CA PRO A 166 -0.95 -14.81 -15.05
C PRO A 166 -1.52 -16.24 -14.98
N ALA A 167 -1.54 -16.88 -13.80
CA ALA A 167 -2.23 -18.16 -13.61
C ALA A 167 -3.77 -18.07 -13.68
N MET A 168 -4.33 -16.85 -13.82
CA MET A 168 -5.77 -16.58 -13.92
C MET A 168 -6.21 -16.17 -15.33
N GLU A 169 -5.33 -16.15 -16.32
CA GLU A 169 -5.72 -16.02 -17.74
C GLU A 169 -6.20 -17.39 -18.24
N LEU A 170 -7.51 -17.51 -18.53
CA LEU A 170 -8.15 -18.68 -19.14
C LEU A 170 -7.92 -18.73 -20.66
#